data_AF-A0A812SFB5-F1
#
_entry.id   AF-A0A812SFB5-F1
#
_cell.length_a   1.000
_cell.length_b   1.000
_cell.length_c   1.000
_cell.angle_alpha   90.00
_cell.angle_beta   90.00
_cell.angle_gamma   90.00
#
_symmetry.space_group_name_H-M   'P 1'
#
loop_
_entity.id
_entity.type
_entity.pdbx_description
1 polymer ?
#
loop_
_entity_poly.entity_id
_entity_poly.type
_entity_poly.pdbx_seq_one_letter_code
_entity_poly.pdbx_strand_id
1 'polypeptide(L)'
;VFERSQCLAFCRELKDLREQGKPVVVNKKLSVLPNAWWGIKGGYEVELVLIYLDQCRDFEAQLPTETREQIAKGDQGAFANFPIYPVTRQNEDDMIGLTPQQAHLLAAQGEYSVRENEALLRKLLS
;
A
#
# COMPACT_ATOMS: atom_id res chain seq x y z
N VAL A 1 -14.83 15.47 -4.76
CA VAL A 1 -16.04 14.64 -4.57
C VAL A 1 -16.24 14.18 -3.12
N PHE A 2 -15.29 14.44 -2.21
CA PHE A 2 -15.43 14.22 -0.76
C PHE A 2 -15.08 15.50 0.00
N GLU A 3 -15.44 15.57 1.28
CA GLU A 3 -15.15 16.72 2.14
C GLU A 3 -13.64 16.96 2.29
N ARG A 4 -13.20 18.19 2.01
CA ARG A 4 -11.76 18.53 2.06
C ARG A 4 -11.17 18.36 3.45
N SER A 5 -11.97 18.63 4.49
CA SER A 5 -11.57 18.48 5.89
C SER A 5 -11.19 17.04 6.26
N GLN A 6 -11.75 16.04 5.58
CA GLN A 6 -11.47 14.63 5.82
C GLN A 6 -10.11 14.19 5.26
N CYS A 7 -9.57 14.90 4.26
CA CYS A 7 -8.35 14.50 3.57
C CYS A 7 -7.14 14.43 4.52
N LEU A 8 -6.94 15.44 5.37
CA LEU A 8 -5.81 15.44 6.30
C LEU A 8 -5.92 14.33 7.35
N ALA A 9 -7.12 14.06 7.86
CA ALA A 9 -7.34 12.98 8.80
C ALA A 9 -7.04 11.62 8.15
N PHE A 10 -7.48 11.43 6.90
CA PHE A 10 -7.21 10.24 6.12
C PHE A 10 -5.71 10.02 5.89
N CYS A 11 -4.97 11.05 5.46
CA CYS A 11 -3.52 10.95 5.27
C CYS A 11 -2.77 10.64 6.58
N ARG A 12 -3.22 11.18 7.73
CA ARG A 12 -2.62 10.87 9.03
C ARG A 12 -2.77 9.41 9.38
N GLU A 13 -3.92 8.81 9.14
CA GLU A 13 -4.14 7.39 9.44
C GLU A 13 -3.25 6.47 8.58
N LEU A 14 -3.06 6.79 7.29
CA LEU A 14 -2.09 6.06 6.46
C LEU A 14 -0.68 6.15 7.04
N LYS A 15 -0.28 7.36 7.43
CA LYS A 15 1.02 7.62 8.05
C LYS A 15 1.18 6.88 9.38
N ASP A 16 0.15 6.88 10.22
CA ASP A 16 0.17 6.26 11.54
C ASP A 16 0.32 4.73 11.43
N LEU A 17 -0.35 4.10 10.46
CA LEU A 17 -0.17 2.66 10.18
C LEU A 17 1.26 2.33 9.77
N ARG A 18 1.83 3.10 8.85
CA ARG A 18 3.24 2.96 8.44
C ARG A 18 4.19 3.14 9.64
N GLU A 19 3.97 4.18 10.45
CA GLU A 19 4.77 4.46 11.66
C GLU A 19 4.58 3.42 12.77
N GLN A 20 3.50 2.65 12.73
CA GLN A 20 3.30 1.46 13.57
C GLN A 20 3.95 0.20 12.98
N GLY A 21 4.40 0.24 11.72
CA GLY A 21 4.97 -0.92 11.03
C GLY A 21 3.93 -1.86 10.41
N LYS A 22 2.66 -1.47 10.40
CA LYS A 22 1.53 -2.29 9.93
C LYS A 22 1.29 -2.13 8.43
N PRO A 23 0.56 -3.07 7.79
CA PRO A 23 0.02 -2.85 6.46
C PRO A 23 -0.82 -1.58 6.42
N VAL A 24 -0.59 -0.73 5.40
CA VAL A 24 -1.36 0.51 5.21
C VAL A 24 -2.70 0.17 4.54
N VAL A 25 -3.60 -0.41 5.33
CA VAL A 25 -4.96 -0.78 4.93
C VAL A 25 -5.96 -0.02 5.80
N VAL A 26 -6.82 0.78 5.18
CA VAL A 26 -7.83 1.58 5.87
C VAL A 26 -9.22 1.33 5.30
N ASN A 27 -10.24 1.39 6.16
CA ASN A 27 -11.65 1.37 5.77
C ASN A 27 -12.31 2.70 6.16
N LYS A 28 -13.05 3.29 5.22
CA LYS A 28 -13.79 4.54 5.42
C LYS A 28 -15.18 4.46 4.83
N LYS A 29 -16.14 4.98 5.58
CA LYS A 29 -17.42 5.41 5.03
C LYS A 29 -17.33 6.89 4.67
N LEU A 30 -17.62 7.21 3.41
CA LEU A 30 -17.48 8.56 2.87
C LEU A 30 -18.80 8.99 2.24
N SER A 31 -19.28 10.17 2.63
CA SER A 31 -20.42 10.81 1.96
C SER A 31 -19.95 11.45 0.66
N VAL A 32 -20.58 11.09 -0.46
CA VAL A 32 -20.23 11.61 -1.78
C VAL A 32 -20.90 12.97 -1.99
N LEU A 33 -20.08 13.98 -2.29
CA LEU A 33 -20.53 15.32 -2.65
C LEU A 33 -20.87 15.40 -4.15
N PRO A 34 -21.86 16.24 -4.54
CA PRO A 34 -22.15 16.49 -5.94
C PRO A 34 -20.92 17.05 -6.68
N ASN A 35 -20.71 16.60 -7.90
CA ASN A 35 -19.70 17.14 -8.81
C ASN A 35 -20.23 17.13 -10.25
N ALA A 36 -20.77 18.27 -10.69
CA ALA A 36 -21.37 18.43 -12.01
C ALA A 36 -20.36 18.22 -13.15
N TRP A 37 -19.09 18.58 -12.96
CA TRP A 37 -18.04 18.39 -13.96
C TRP A 37 -17.80 16.90 -14.29
N TRP A 38 -17.98 16.01 -13.31
CA TRP A 38 -17.87 14.55 -13.49
C TRP A 38 -19.23 13.84 -13.55
N GLY A 39 -20.35 14.57 -13.59
CA GLY A 39 -21.70 13.99 -13.61
C GLY A 39 -22.10 13.22 -12.34
N ILE A 40 -21.43 13.47 -11.21
CA ILE A 40 -21.69 12.76 -9.94
C ILE A 40 -22.79 13.51 -9.18
N LYS A 41 -23.91 12.85 -8.91
CA LYS A 41 -25.05 13.43 -8.18
C LYS A 41 -24.75 13.73 -6.71
N GLY A 42 -23.89 12.92 -6.08
CA GLY A 42 -23.71 12.95 -4.63
C GLY A 42 -24.96 12.55 -3.84
N GLY A 43 -24.93 12.73 -2.52
CA GLY A 43 -26.05 12.43 -1.62
C GLY A 43 -26.18 10.95 -1.25
N TYR A 44 -25.14 10.16 -1.48
CA TYR A 44 -25.05 8.75 -1.07
C TYR A 44 -23.72 8.50 -0.37
N GLU A 45 -23.62 7.37 0.33
CA GLU A 45 -22.41 6.94 1.00
C GLU A 45 -21.71 5.83 0.21
N VAL A 46 -20.38 5.80 0.30
CA VAL A 46 -19.56 4.70 -0.19
C VAL A 46 -18.72 4.16 0.95
N GLU A 47 -18.52 2.85 0.98
CA GLU A 47 -17.50 2.21 1.81
C GLU A 47 -16.26 2.00 0.95
N LEU A 48 -15.16 2.66 1.33
CA LEU A 48 -13.86 2.60 0.69
C LEU A 48 -12.93 1.77 1.56
N VAL A 49 -12.40 0.67 1.03
CA VAL A 49 -11.20 0.03 1.55
C VAL A 49 -10.03 0.40 0.65
N LEU A 50 -9.05 1.12 1.21
CA LEU A 50 -7.81 1.47 0.54
C LEU A 50 -6.71 0.56 1.05
N ILE A 51 -6.09 -0.19 0.13
CA ILE A 51 -4.84 -0.91 0.35
C ILE A 51 -3.75 -0.08 -0.33
N TYR A 52 -2.86 0.51 0.46
CA TYR A 52 -1.79 1.38 -0.04
C TYR A 52 -0.43 0.69 0.11
N LEU A 53 0.36 0.69 -0.97
CA LEU A 53 1.70 0.13 -0.96
C LEU A 53 2.66 1.09 -0.25
N ASP A 54 3.16 0.69 0.91
CA ASP A 54 4.13 1.43 1.72
C ASP A 54 4.94 0.44 2.56
N GLN A 55 5.91 0.94 3.33
CA GLN A 55 6.74 0.14 4.22
C GLN A 55 5.89 -0.59 5.28
N CYS A 56 6.16 -1.88 5.47
CA CYS A 56 5.50 -2.72 6.47
C CYS A 56 6.57 -3.46 7.29
N ARG A 57 6.96 -2.87 8.43
CA ARG A 57 8.04 -3.42 9.27
C ARG A 57 7.65 -4.75 9.93
N ASP A 58 6.37 -4.97 10.20
CA ASP A 58 5.88 -6.25 10.75
C ASP A 58 6.08 -7.40 9.74
N PHE A 59 5.91 -7.12 8.45
CA PHE A 59 6.24 -8.05 7.37
C PHE A 59 7.75 -8.24 7.25
N GLU A 60 8.51 -7.15 7.18
CA GLU A 60 9.97 -7.19 7.03
C GLU A 60 10.64 -7.97 8.17
N ALA A 61 10.13 -7.86 9.39
CA ALA A 61 10.63 -8.59 10.55
C ALA A 61 10.52 -10.12 10.39
N GLN A 62 9.59 -10.61 9.59
CA GLN A 62 9.36 -12.03 9.33
C GLN A 62 10.20 -12.57 8.17
N LEU A 63 10.89 -11.71 7.42
CA LEU A 63 11.73 -12.13 6.31
C LEU A 63 13.00 -12.86 6.79
N PRO A 64 13.57 -13.77 5.96
CA PRO A 64 14.88 -14.34 6.21
C PRO A 64 15.95 -13.27 6.45
N THR A 65 16.92 -13.56 7.32
CA THR A 65 17.99 -12.61 7.68
C THR A 65 18.69 -12.03 6.46
N GLU A 66 19.06 -12.88 5.49
CA GLU A 66 19.73 -12.45 4.26
C GLU A 66 18.89 -11.43 3.47
N THR A 67 17.58 -11.63 3.36
CA THR A 67 16.67 -10.69 2.68
C THR A 67 16.62 -9.36 3.44
N ARG A 68 16.49 -9.38 4.76
CA ARG A 68 16.47 -8.16 5.58
C ARG A 68 17.78 -7.38 5.45
N GLU A 69 18.92 -8.06 5.41
CA GLU A 69 20.23 -7.45 5.19
C GLU A 69 20.33 -6.79 3.82
N GLN A 70 19.77 -7.40 2.77
CA GLN A 70 19.74 -6.78 1.44
C GLN A 70 18.83 -5.56 1.39
N ILE A 71 17.68 -5.57 2.09
CA ILE A 71 16.82 -4.38 2.21
C ILE A 71 17.56 -3.27 2.98
N ALA A 72 18.23 -3.61 4.08
CA ALA A 72 18.95 -2.66 4.93
C ALA A 72 20.12 -1.94 4.22
N LYS A 73 20.63 -2.49 3.12
CA LYS A 73 21.65 -1.86 2.27
C LYS A 73 21.11 -0.70 1.42
N GLY A 74 19.80 -0.47 1.39
CA GLY A 74 19.18 0.59 0.59
C GLY A 74 19.54 0.46 -0.89
N ASP A 75 20.02 1.54 -1.51
CA ASP A 75 20.36 1.60 -2.94
C ASP A 75 21.45 0.62 -3.38
N GLN A 76 22.25 0.10 -2.44
CA GLN A 76 23.32 -0.88 -2.73
C GLN A 76 22.87 -2.33 -2.52
N GLY A 77 21.61 -2.54 -2.15
CA GLY A 77 21.03 -3.85 -1.91
C GLY A 77 20.33 -4.43 -3.14
N ALA A 78 20.11 -5.75 -3.11
CA ALA A 78 19.36 -6.44 -4.17
C ALA A 78 17.89 -5.96 -4.32
N PHE A 79 17.36 -5.30 -3.28
CA PHE A 79 15.98 -4.81 -3.21
C PHE A 79 15.94 -3.28 -3.04
N ALA A 80 16.85 -2.55 -3.68
CA ALA A 80 16.83 -1.09 -3.70
C ALA A 80 15.41 -0.56 -4.02
N ASN A 81 14.98 0.48 -3.30
CA ASN A 81 13.63 1.07 -3.37
C ASN A 81 12.46 0.20 -2.90
N PHE A 82 12.68 -1.01 -2.37
CA PHE A 82 11.59 -1.80 -1.82
C PHE A 82 10.84 -1.04 -0.70
N PRO A 83 9.49 -1.03 -0.69
CA PRO A 83 8.57 -1.73 -1.60
C PRO A 83 8.13 -0.92 -2.83
N ILE A 84 8.55 0.33 -2.96
CA ILE A 84 8.12 1.27 -4.02
C ILE A 84 9.17 1.30 -5.14
N TYR A 85 9.23 0.22 -5.93
CA TYR A 85 10.12 0.18 -7.08
C TYR A 85 9.75 1.26 -8.13
N PRO A 86 10.73 1.95 -8.73
CA PRO A 86 10.51 2.82 -9.88
C PRO A 86 9.91 2.04 -11.06
N VAL A 87 8.97 2.67 -11.76
CA VAL A 87 8.33 2.10 -12.97
C VAL A 87 9.34 1.85 -14.08
N THR A 88 10.44 2.63 -14.10
CA THR A 88 11.53 2.48 -15.08
C THR A 88 12.87 2.56 -14.38
N ARG A 89 13.88 1.86 -14.93
CA ARG A 89 15.27 1.88 -14.44
C ARG A 89 15.42 1.43 -12.98
N GLN A 90 14.56 0.51 -12.53
CA GLN A 90 14.81 -0.23 -11.28
C GLN A 90 16.00 -1.17 -11.44
N ASN A 91 16.13 -1.79 -12.62
CA ASN A 91 17.24 -2.68 -12.97
C ASN A 91 17.92 -2.15 -14.24
N GLU A 92 19.24 -2.32 -14.35
CA GLU A 92 20.01 -1.82 -15.52
C GLU A 92 19.75 -2.67 -16.77
N ASP A 93 19.70 -3.99 -16.62
CA ASP A 93 19.54 -4.96 -17.72
C ASP A 93 18.09 -5.06 -18.23
N ASP A 94 17.12 -4.65 -17.42
CA ASP A 94 15.70 -4.60 -17.80
C ASP A 94 15.09 -3.28 -17.32
N MET A 95 14.92 -2.36 -18.28
CA MET A 95 14.48 -1.01 -18.00
C MET A 95 13.07 -0.90 -17.41
N ILE A 96 12.21 -1.90 -17.55
CA ILE A 96 10.81 -1.87 -17.10
C ILE A 96 10.43 -3.05 -16.20
N GLY A 97 11.24 -4.11 -16.18
CA GLY A 97 10.98 -5.31 -15.42
C GLY A 97 11.57 -5.27 -14.01
N LEU A 98 10.92 -6.05 -13.14
CA LEU A 98 11.47 -6.45 -11.86
C LEU A 98 12.20 -7.78 -12.02
N THR A 99 13.24 -8.01 -11.22
CA THR A 99 13.81 -9.35 -11.11
C THR A 99 12.78 -10.30 -10.48
N PRO A 100 12.89 -11.63 -10.70
CA PRO A 100 12.00 -12.59 -10.04
C PRO A 100 11.97 -12.45 -8.52
N GLN A 101 13.12 -12.18 -7.90
CA GLN A 101 13.21 -11.98 -6.45
C GLN A 101 12.48 -10.70 -6.00
N GLN A 102 12.63 -9.59 -6.72
CA GLN A 102 11.92 -8.33 -6.44
C GLN A 102 10.39 -8.51 -6.56
N ALA A 103 9.94 -9.19 -7.62
CA ALA A 103 8.54 -9.49 -7.85
C ALA A 103 7.96 -10.41 -6.77
N HIS A 104 8.67 -11.48 -6.39
CA HIS A 104 8.25 -12.39 -5.32
C HIS A 104 8.15 -11.67 -3.97
N LEU A 105 9.13 -10.84 -3.63
CA LEU A 105 9.12 -10.10 -2.37
C LEU A 105 7.94 -9.12 -2.31
N LEU A 106 7.67 -8.40 -3.41
CA LEU A 106 6.52 -7.49 -3.50
C LEU A 106 5.19 -8.25 -3.41
N ALA A 107 5.07 -9.38 -4.11
CA ALA A 107 3.90 -10.25 -4.04
C ALA A 107 3.66 -10.77 -2.62
N ALA A 108 4.72 -11.20 -1.92
CA ALA A 108 4.63 -11.68 -0.54
C ALA A 108 4.16 -10.58 0.43
N GLN A 109 4.64 -9.34 0.29
CA GLN A 109 4.13 -8.23 1.10
C GLN A 109 2.66 -7.92 0.79
N GLY A 110 2.27 -7.99 -0.49
CA GLY A 110 0.87 -7.82 -0.91
C GLY A 110 -0.04 -8.89 -0.29
N GLU A 111 0.39 -10.15 -0.34
CA GLU A 111 -0.30 -11.27 0.30
C GLU A 111 -0.42 -11.06 1.82
N TYR A 112 0.68 -10.71 2.49
CA TYR A 112 0.68 -10.42 3.92
C TYR A 112 -0.33 -9.33 4.29
N SER A 113 -0.35 -8.23 3.52
CA SER A 113 -1.28 -7.12 3.75
C SER A 113 -2.74 -7.54 3.66
N VAL A 114 -3.06 -8.44 2.72
CA VAL A 114 -4.41 -9.02 2.57
C VAL A 114 -4.73 -9.97 3.73
N ARG A 115 -3.80 -10.85 4.11
CA ARG A 115 -4.00 -11.83 5.19
C ARG A 115 -4.23 -11.18 6.54
N GLU A 116 -3.40 -10.20 6.92
CA GLU A 116 -3.55 -9.46 8.18
C GLU A 116 -4.87 -8.66 8.26
N ASN A 117 -5.49 -8.37 7.10
CA ASN A 117 -6.76 -7.65 7.00
C ASN A 117 -7.91 -8.54 6.49
N GLU A 118 -7.78 -9.86 6.61
CA GLU A 118 -8.73 -10.82 6.04
C GLU A 118 -10.18 -10.58 6.51
N ALA A 119 -10.38 -10.36 7.81
CA ALA A 119 -11.71 -10.13 8.37
C ALA A 119 -12.40 -8.90 7.76
N LEU A 120 -11.63 -7.83 7.54
CA LEU A 120 -12.12 -6.61 6.90
C LEU A 120 -12.50 -6.86 5.44
N LEU A 121 -11.61 -7.52 4.68
CA LEU A 121 -11.81 -7.76 3.25
C LEU A 121 -12.95 -8.74 2.99
N ARG A 122 -13.09 -9.78 3.83
CA ARG A 122 -14.23 -10.71 3.76
C ARG A 122 -15.56 -10.00 3.97
N LYS A 123 -15.63 -9.09 4.95
CA LYS A 123 -16.84 -8.29 5.22
C LYS A 123 -17.19 -7.36 4.06
N LEU A 124 -16.21 -6.81 3.35
CA LEU A 124 -16.44 -5.93 2.21
C LEU A 124 -16.97 -6.70 0.98
N LEU A 125 -16.50 -7.94 0.77
CA LEU A 125 -16.78 -8.75 -0.42
C LEU A 125 -18.01 -9.66 -0.30
N SER A 126 -18.58 -9.79 0.90
CA SER A 126 -19.80 -10.56 1.15
C SER A 126 -21.06 -9.78 0.78
#